data_AF-A0A9E0HXQ9-F1
#
_entry.id   AF-A0A9E0HXQ9-F1
#
_cell.length_a   1.000
_cell.length_b   1.000
_cell.length_c   1.000
_cell.angle_alpha   90.00
_cell.angle_beta   90.00
_cell.angle_gamma   90.00
#
_symmetry.space_group_name_H-M   'P 1'
#
loop_
_entity.id
_entity.type
_entity.pdbx_description
1 polymer ?
#
loop_
_entity_poly.entity_id
_entity_poly.type
_entity_poly.pdbx_seq_one_letter_code
_entity_poly.pdbx_strand_id
1 'polypeptide(L)'
;MLTHEKIWTAIDRLASISGYSTSGLAKRAGLDPTSFNKSKRTAPDGKPRWPSTESLSLVLAATGASLSDLLALVEDEAGHITNSAAACLIPV
;
A
#
# COMPACT_ATOMS: atom_id res chain seq x y z
N MET A 1 -4.32 -3.01 -15.38
CA MET A 1 -3.73 -1.68 -15.60
C MET A 1 -3.21 -1.14 -14.28
N LEU A 2 -2.02 -0.55 -14.28
CA LEU A 2 -1.33 -0.04 -13.10
C LEU A 2 -1.82 1.38 -12.81
N THR A 3 -2.50 1.60 -11.69
CA THR A 3 -3.12 2.89 -11.33
C THR A 3 -2.53 3.42 -10.03
N HIS A 4 -2.52 4.75 -9.87
CA HIS A 4 -2.01 5.44 -8.67
C HIS A 4 -2.56 4.85 -7.37
N GLU A 5 -3.87 4.58 -7.35
CA GLU A 5 -4.56 4.00 -6.20
C GLU A 5 -4.01 2.61 -5.85
N LYS A 6 -3.80 1.74 -6.85
CA LYS A 6 -3.27 0.39 -6.60
C LYS A 6 -1.87 0.41 -6.01
N ILE A 7 -1.01 1.36 -6.42
CA ILE A 7 0.31 1.53 -5.79
C ILE A 7 0.15 1.95 -4.33
N TRP A 8 -0.71 2.93 -4.06
CA TRP A 8 -0.95 3.38 -2.69
C TRP A 8 -1.49 2.26 -1.79
N THR A 9 -2.42 1.45 -2.30
CA THR A 9 -2.93 0.26 -1.60
C THR A 9 -1.85 -0.80 -1.41
N ALA A 10 -0.98 -1.01 -2.40
CA ALA A 10 0.15 -1.95 -2.26
C ALA A 10 1.14 -1.50 -1.18
N ILE A 11 1.41 -0.19 -1.03
CA ILE A 11 2.24 0.35 0.07
C ILE A 11 1.57 0.10 1.42
N ASP A 12 0.24 0.29 1.53
CA ASP A 12 -0.51 0.03 2.76
C ASP A 12 -0.45 -1.45 3.18
N ARG A 13 -0.59 -2.35 2.21
CA ARG A 13 -0.45 -3.79 2.41
C ARG A 13 0.98 -4.17 2.79
N LEU A 14 1.97 -3.61 2.10
CA LEU A 14 3.39 -3.84 2.41
C LEU A 14 3.69 -3.44 3.85
N ALA A 15 3.20 -2.28 4.30
CA ALA A 15 3.32 -1.85 5.69
C ALA A 15 2.70 -2.86 6.65
N SER A 16 1.48 -3.32 6.35
CA SER A 16 0.73 -4.26 7.18
C SER A 16 1.45 -5.62 7.30
N ILE A 17 1.96 -6.15 6.19
CA ILE A 17 2.71 -7.41 6.13
C ILE A 17 4.03 -7.29 6.91
N SER A 18 4.69 -6.14 6.84
CA SER A 18 5.90 -5.86 7.62
C SER A 18 5.63 -5.51 9.09
N GLY A 19 4.37 -5.55 9.56
CA GLY A 19 4.01 -5.26 10.95
C GLY A 19 4.06 -3.78 11.33
N TYR A 20 4.03 -2.88 10.36
CA TYR A 20 4.07 -1.43 10.56
C TYR A 20 2.75 -0.76 10.16
N SER A 21 2.42 0.35 10.82
CA SER A 21 1.48 1.31 10.24
C SER A 21 2.17 2.07 9.10
N THR A 22 1.40 2.68 8.20
CA THR A 22 1.95 3.49 7.09
C THR A 22 2.88 4.60 7.57
N SER A 23 2.51 5.29 8.65
CA SER A 23 3.37 6.30 9.30
C SER A 23 4.58 5.67 9.99
N GLY A 24 4.44 4.48 10.59
CA GLY A 24 5.55 3.74 11.19
C GLY A 24 6.57 3.30 10.14
N LEU A 25 6.09 2.83 9.00
CA LEU A 25 6.91 2.47 7.85
C LEU A 25 7.62 3.69 7.27
N ALA A 26 6.93 4.82 7.14
CA ALA A 26 7.56 6.08 6.70
C ALA A 26 8.71 6.48 7.63
N LYS A 27 8.50 6.45 8.96
CA LYS A 27 9.56 6.72 9.95
C LYS A 27 10.73 5.75 9.80
N ARG A 28 10.44 4.45 9.66
CA ARG A 28 11.45 3.40 9.48
C ARG A 28 12.28 3.61 8.22
N ALA A 29 11.65 4.11 7.16
CA ALA A 29 12.25 4.44 5.88
C ALA A 29 12.97 5.81 5.84
N GLY A 30 13.02 6.54 6.97
CA GLY A 30 13.65 7.87 7.02
C GLY A 30 12.83 8.98 6.34
N LEU A 31 11.55 8.71 6.06
CA LEU A 31 10.61 9.67 5.48
C LEU A 31 9.81 10.38 6.58
N ASP A 32 9.20 11.52 6.22
CA ASP A 32 8.25 12.17 7.10
C ASP A 32 7.05 11.22 7.39
N PRO A 33 6.63 11.04 8.65
CA PRO A 33 5.55 10.11 9.03
C PRO A 33 4.21 10.36 8.33
N THR A 34 3.98 11.54 7.77
CA THR A 34 2.75 11.90 7.07
C THR A 34 2.85 11.68 5.56
N SER A 35 4.02 11.32 5.04
CA SER A 35 4.27 11.15 3.60
C SER A 35 3.32 10.18 2.91
N PHE A 36 2.88 9.14 3.64
CA PHE A 36 1.99 8.11 3.11
C PHE A 36 0.52 8.25 3.56
N ASN A 37 0.18 9.32 4.27
CA ASN A 37 -1.20 9.56 4.71
C ASN A 37 -2.13 9.81 3.53
N LYS A 38 -3.38 9.34 3.62
CA LYS A 38 -4.40 9.48 2.56
C LYS A 38 -4.56 10.93 2.07
N SER A 39 -4.48 11.92 2.96
CA SER A 39 -4.59 13.34 2.62
C SER A 39 -3.48 13.87 1.71
N LYS A 40 -2.35 13.17 1.59
CA LYS A 40 -1.23 13.52 0.71
C LYS A 40 -1.26 12.78 -0.64
N ARG A 41 -2.18 11.82 -0.82
CA ARG A 41 -2.31 11.00 -2.05
C ARG A 41 -3.07 11.72 -3.17
N THR A 42 -3.76 12.79 -2.83
CA THR A 42 -4.39 13.71 -3.77
C THR A 42 -3.65 15.04 -3.73
N ALA A 43 -3.32 15.56 -4.90
CA ALA A 43 -2.75 16.89 -5.03
C ALA A 43 -3.81 17.96 -4.71
N PRO A 44 -3.40 19.20 -4.37
CA PRO A 44 -4.32 20.30 -4.07
C PRO A 44 -5.28 20.64 -5.23
N ASP A 45 -4.91 20.28 -6.46
CA ASP A 45 -5.74 20.43 -7.66
C ASP A 45 -6.74 19.28 -7.87
N GLY A 46 -6.86 18.36 -6.90
CA GLY A 46 -7.75 17.21 -6.94
C GLY A 46 -7.24 16.02 -7.74
N LYS A 47 -6.05 16.12 -8.35
CA LYS A 47 -5.51 15.01 -9.14
C LYS A 47 -4.90 13.92 -8.26
N PRO A 48 -5.00 12.64 -8.65
CA PRO A 48 -4.28 11.57 -7.98
C PRO A 48 -2.77 11.83 -8.10
N ARG A 49 -2.06 11.70 -6.97
CA ARG A 49 -0.61 11.90 -6.91
C ARG A 49 0.09 10.54 -6.96
N TRP A 50 1.08 10.39 -7.84
CA TRP A 50 1.98 9.23 -7.78
C TRP A 50 2.96 9.39 -6.61
N PRO A 51 3.28 8.31 -5.88
CA PRO A 51 4.45 8.31 -5.01
C PRO A 51 5.72 8.48 -5.84
N SER A 52 6.75 9.11 -5.26
CA SER A 52 8.04 9.19 -5.92
C SER A 52 8.76 7.84 -5.89
N THR A 53 9.55 7.57 -6.92
CA THR A 53 10.40 6.36 -6.97
C THR A 53 11.38 6.30 -5.79
N GLU A 54 11.83 7.45 -5.31
CA GLU A 54 12.67 7.58 -4.11
C GLU A 54 11.94 7.11 -2.84
N SER A 55 10.69 7.53 -2.62
CA SER A 55 9.95 7.06 -1.45
C SER A 55 9.67 5.55 -1.53
N LEU A 56 9.44 5.01 -2.72
CA LEU A 56 9.30 3.57 -2.93
C LEU A 56 10.59 2.82 -2.60
N SER A 57 11.75 3.27 -3.09
CA SER A 57 13.02 2.59 -2.84
C SER A 57 13.40 2.58 -1.35
N LEU A 58 13.16 3.68 -0.64
CA LEU A 58 13.40 3.78 0.81
C LEU A 58 12.53 2.81 1.61
N VAL A 59 11.25 2.66 1.23
CA VAL A 59 10.33 1.72 1.87
C VAL A 59 10.71 0.26 1.60
N LEU A 60 11.07 -0.05 0.36
CA LEU A 60 11.55 -1.39 -0.02
C LEU A 60 12.82 -1.74 0.78
N ALA A 61 13.78 -0.82 0.87
CA ALA A 61 14.98 -0.99 1.68
C ALA A 61 14.67 -1.17 3.18
N ALA A 62 13.70 -0.42 3.71
CA ALA A 62 13.32 -0.48 5.13
C ALA A 62 12.61 -1.78 5.53
N THR A 63 11.89 -2.40 4.59
CA THR A 63 11.14 -3.64 4.79
C THR A 63 11.91 -4.89 4.36
N GLY A 64 12.99 -4.71 3.59
CA GLY A 64 13.71 -5.81 2.94
C GLY A 64 12.93 -6.43 1.77
N ALA A 65 11.84 -5.81 1.33
CA ALA A 65 11.03 -6.26 0.21
C ALA A 65 11.67 -5.86 -1.12
N SER A 66 11.43 -6.68 -2.15
CA SER A 66 11.84 -6.40 -3.52
C SER A 66 10.76 -5.64 -4.29
N LEU A 67 11.14 -5.04 -5.42
CA LEU A 67 10.16 -4.40 -6.33
C LEU A 67 9.13 -5.42 -6.84
N SER A 68 9.54 -6.67 -7.04
CA SER A 68 8.65 -7.77 -7.44
C SER A 68 7.57 -8.05 -6.39
N ASP A 69 7.93 -8.00 -5.10
CA ASP A 69 6.97 -8.21 -4.01
C ASP A 69 5.91 -7.09 -3.98
N LEU A 70 6.34 -5.84 -4.16
CA LEU A 70 5.42 -4.71 -4.28
C LEU A 70 4.49 -4.86 -5.50
N LEU A 71 5.02 -5.28 -6.65
CA LEU A 71 4.21 -5.50 -7.84
C LEU A 71 3.21 -6.64 -7.65
N ALA A 72 3.60 -7.73 -6.97
CA ALA A 72 2.68 -8.80 -6.62
C ALA A 72 1.51 -8.29 -5.76
N LEU A 73 1.78 -7.37 -4.82
CA LEU A 73 0.73 -6.72 -4.01
C LEU A 73 -0.18 -5.78 -4.82
N VAL A 74 0.33 -5.18 -5.91
CA VAL A 74 -0.46 -4.40 -6.87
C VAL A 74 -1.36 -5.32 -7.71
N GLU A 75 -0.89 -6.52 -8.04
CA GLU A 75 -1.62 -7.50 -8.86
C GLU A 75 -2.69 -8.26 -8.06
N ASP A 76 -2.44 -8.55 -6.78
CA ASP A 76 -3.37 -9.25 -5.89
C ASP A 76 -4.72 -8.51 -5.72
N GLU A 77 -4.76 -7.18 -5.86
CA GLU A 77 -5.99 -6.40 -5.94
C GLU A 77 -6.91 -6.79 -7.12
N ALA A 78 -6.36 -7.37 -8.21
CA ALA A 78 -7.16 -7.85 -9.33
C ALA A 78 -7.82 -9.22 -9.04
N GLY A 79 -7.37 -9.95 -8.01
CA GLY A 79 -7.84 -11.28 -7.66
C GLY A 79 -8.86 -11.33 -6.51
N HIS A 80 -8.99 -10.25 -5.72
CA HIS A 80 -9.79 -10.28 -4.49
C HIS A 80 -11.15 -9.56 -4.57
N ILE A 81 -11.80 -9.58 -5.75
CA ILE A 81 -13.23 -9.18 -5.90
C ILE A 81 -14.20 -10.37 -5.89
N THR A 82 -13.76 -11.57 -5.50
CA THR A 82 -14.69 -12.70 -5.29
C THR A 82 -14.40 -13.43 -3.98
N ASN A 83 -15.47 -13.79 -3.28
CA ASN A 83 -15.55 -14.47 -1.98
C ASN A 83 -15.21 -13.67 -0.71
N SER A 84 -16.08 -12.71 -0.38
CA SER A 84 -16.50 -12.52 1.02
C SER A 84 -18.01 -12.34 1.10
N ALA A 85 -18.74 -13.37 0.69
CA ALA A 85 -20.17 -13.53 0.92
C ALA A 85 -20.59 -15.02 0.88
N ALA A 86 -19.83 -15.91 1.53
CA ALA A 86 -20.29 -17.27 1.83
C ALA A 86 -19.43 -17.87 2.94
N ALA A 87 -19.84 -17.65 4.21
CA ALA A 87 -19.71 -18.61 5.31
C ALA A 87 -20.01 -17.92 6.65
N CYS A 88 -21.27 -17.52 6.86
CA CYS A 88 -21.83 -17.54 8.21
C CYS A 88 -23.03 -18.50 8.17
N LEU A 89 -22.70 -19.79 8.03
CA LEU A 89 -23.53 -20.87 8.54
C LEU A 89 -23.47 -20.76 10.07
N ILE A 90 -24.56 -20.33 10.69
CA ILE A 90 -24.78 -20.52 12.12
C ILE A 90 -25.74 -21.72 12.22
N PRO A 91 -25.34 -22.84 12.84
CA PRO A 91 -26.28 -23.88 13.20
C PRO A 91 -26.95 -23.52 14.53
N VAL A 92 -28.28 -23.44 14.54
CA VAL A 92 -29.12 -23.98 15.63
C VAL A 92 -30.52 -24.28 15.09
#